data_AF-A0A5C6AKW1-F1
#
_entry.id   AF-A0A5C6AKW1-F1
#
_cell.length_a   1.000
_cell.length_b   1.000
_cell.length_c   1.000
_cell.angle_alpha   90.00
_cell.angle_beta   90.00
_cell.angle_gamma   90.00
#
_symmetry.space_group_name_H-M   'P 1'
#
loop_
_entity.id
_entity.type
_entity.pdbx_description
1 polymer ?
#
loop_
_entity_poly.entity_id
_entity_poly.type
_entity_poly.pdbx_seq_one_letter_code
_entity_poly.pdbx_strand_id
1 'polypeptide(L)'
;MHIIRLRAAWEVEGDLAIRRFNRPTGLEGGDRVWLAWDGAVERAELNGVGLPPRNNRHDVTELLKAHNELSLVAESTTPPTVRLEIAPA
;
A
#
# COMPACT_ATOMS: atom_id res chain seq x y z
N MET A 1 2.12 2.85 17.71
CA MET A 1 2.11 2.42 16.30
C MET A 1 1.03 1.37 16.10
N HIS A 2 0.09 1.62 15.20
CA HIS A 2 -1.04 0.75 14.87
C HIS A 2 -0.82 0.14 13.47
N ILE A 3 -1.21 -1.12 13.26
CA ILE A 3 -0.98 -1.83 11.99
C ILE A 3 -2.31 -2.36 11.45
N ILE A 4 -2.63 -2.02 10.21
CA ILE A 4 -3.81 -2.51 9.49
C ILE A 4 -3.32 -3.36 8.32
N ARG A 5 -3.60 -4.66 8.33
CA ARG A 5 -3.33 -5.53 7.17
C ARG A 5 -4.40 -5.28 6.11
N LEU A 6 -3.98 -5.02 4.88
CA LEU A 6 -4.90 -4.94 3.75
C LEU A 6 -5.24 -6.38 3.33
N ARG A 7 -6.50 -6.79 3.55
CA ARG A 7 -6.96 -8.18 3.34
C ARG A 7 -7.87 -8.37 2.13
N ALA A 8 -8.21 -7.29 1.43
CA ALA A 8 -8.99 -7.40 0.20
C ALA A 8 -8.26 -8.31 -0.81
N ALA A 9 -9.03 -9.07 -1.59
CA ALA A 9 -8.48 -9.92 -2.64
C ALA A 9 -7.69 -9.05 -3.64
N TRP A 10 -6.64 -9.64 -4.21
CA TRP A 10 -5.95 -9.04 -5.35
C TRP A 10 -6.75 -9.34 -6.62
N GLU A 11 -6.92 -8.33 -7.46
CA GLU A 11 -7.24 -8.51 -8.87
C GLU A 11 -5.90 -8.69 -9.60
N VAL A 12 -5.80 -9.70 -10.47
CA VAL A 12 -4.54 -10.04 -11.15
C VAL A 12 -4.76 -10.03 -12.65
N GLU A 13 -3.96 -9.23 -13.35
CA GLU A 13 -3.95 -9.08 -14.81
C GLU A 13 -2.52 -9.29 -15.33
N GLY A 14 -2.19 -10.52 -15.73
CA GLY A 14 -0.81 -10.89 -16.03
C GLY A 14 0.06 -10.78 -14.77
N ASP A 15 1.14 -10.00 -14.84
CA ASP A 15 2.06 -9.75 -13.71
C ASP A 15 1.62 -8.58 -12.82
N LEU A 16 0.54 -7.88 -13.20
CA LEU A 16 0.01 -6.75 -12.45
C LEU A 16 -1.00 -7.24 -11.41
N ALA A 17 -0.71 -6.99 -10.13
CA ALA A 17 -1.63 -7.20 -9.03
C ALA A 17 -2.21 -5.85 -8.55
N ILE A 18 -3.53 -5.73 -8.55
CA ILE A 18 -4.27 -4.54 -8.14
C ILE A 18 -5.08 -4.83 -6.88
N ARG A 19 -5.03 -3.92 -5.91
CA ARG A 19 -5.83 -3.99 -4.69
C ARG A 19 -6.41 -2.65 -4.33
N ARG A 20 -7.72 -2.62 -4.12
CA ARG A 20 -8.45 -1.45 -3.65
C ARG A 20 -8.64 -1.49 -2.14
N PHE A 21 -8.53 -0.33 -1.49
CA PHE A 21 -8.77 -0.18 -0.06
C PHE A 21 -9.25 1.24 0.28
N ASN A 22 -10.03 1.36 1.34
CA ASN A 22 -10.49 2.66 1.82
C ASN A 22 -9.52 3.25 2.84
N ARG A 23 -9.52 4.58 2.98
CA ARG A 23 -8.79 5.27 4.04
C ARG A 23 -9.24 4.73 5.41
N PRO A 24 -8.30 4.37 6.31
CA PRO A 24 -8.65 4.04 7.69
C PRO A 24 -9.45 5.17 8.35
N THR A 25 -10.49 4.80 9.09
CA THR A 25 -11.28 5.75 9.90
C THR A 25 -10.52 6.14 11.16
N GLY A 26 -10.75 7.35 11.67
CA GLY A 26 -10.12 7.80 12.92
C GLY A 26 -8.67 8.27 12.77
N LEU A 27 -8.21 8.51 11.54
CA LEU A 27 -6.96 9.23 11.30
C LEU A 27 -7.14 10.69 11.69
N GLU A 28 -6.36 11.17 12.66
CA GLU A 28 -6.34 12.56 13.10
C GLU A 28 -5.38 13.39 12.22
N GLY A 29 -5.51 14.72 12.26
CA GLY A 29 -4.75 15.66 11.42
C GLY A 29 -3.24 15.67 11.62
N GLY A 30 -2.69 14.82 12.50
CA GLY A 30 -1.25 14.62 12.69
C GLY A 30 -0.79 13.18 12.48
N ASP A 31 -1.67 12.23 12.19
CA ASP A 31 -1.26 10.85 12.01
C ASP A 31 -0.43 10.69 10.73
N ARG A 32 0.72 10.03 10.87
CA ARG A 32 1.54 9.61 9.73
C ARG A 32 1.18 8.19 9.36
N VAL A 33 1.02 7.97 8.06
CA VAL A 33 0.64 6.66 7.51
C VAL A 33 1.71 6.17 6.56
N TRP A 34 2.19 4.96 6.81
CA TRP A 34 3.11 4.26 5.93
C TRP A 34 2.43 3.08 5.26
N LEU A 35 2.64 2.94 3.95
CA LEU A 35 2.31 1.72 3.21
C LEU A 35 3.54 0.83 3.20
N ALA A 36 3.38 -0.42 3.63
CA ALA A 36 4.47 -1.38 3.65
C ALA A 36 4.03 -2.73 3.08
N TRP A 37 4.98 -3.46 2.49
CA TRP A 37 4.76 -4.80 1.96
C TRP A 37 5.93 -5.73 2.23
N ASP A 38 5.71 -7.02 2.07
CA ASP A 38 6.73 -8.05 2.27
C ASP A 38 7.09 -8.70 0.93
N GLY A 39 8.38 -8.88 0.65
CA GLY A 39 8.87 -9.43 -0.63
C GLY A 39 9.38 -8.36 -1.60
N ALA A 40 9.95 -8.80 -2.72
CA ALA A 40 10.48 -7.93 -3.76
C ALA A 40 9.39 -7.58 -4.79
N VAL A 41 9.38 -6.32 -5.18
CA VAL A 41 8.41 -5.74 -6.12
C VAL A 41 9.22 -4.95 -7.14
N GLU A 42 8.97 -5.18 -8.43
CA GLU A 42 9.63 -4.47 -9.53
C GLU A 42 9.08 -3.06 -9.70
N ARG A 43 7.76 -2.92 -9.55
CA ARG A 43 7.04 -1.64 -9.68
C ARG A 43 5.88 -1.56 -8.69
N ALA A 44 5.74 -0.40 -8.05
CA ALA A 44 4.64 -0.11 -7.14
C ALA A 44 4.03 1.25 -7.45
N GLU A 45 2.70 1.35 -7.43
CA GLU A 45 1.97 2.60 -7.58
C GLU A 45 0.82 2.69 -6.59
N LEU A 46 0.66 3.87 -5.97
CA LEU A 46 -0.50 4.20 -5.16
C LEU A 46 -1.25 5.34 -5.84
N ASN A 47 -2.51 5.10 -6.21
CA ASN A 47 -3.36 6.10 -6.85
C ASN A 47 -2.75 6.68 -8.14
N GLY A 48 -2.01 5.85 -8.89
CA GLY A 48 -1.26 6.23 -10.09
C GLY A 48 0.07 6.95 -9.83
N VAL A 49 0.48 7.10 -8.57
CA VAL A 49 1.77 7.70 -8.19
C VAL A 49 2.78 6.59 -7.90
N GLY A 50 3.89 6.58 -8.64
CA GLY A 50 4.97 5.63 -8.46
C GLY A 50 5.62 5.69 -7.08
N LEU A 51 5.78 4.52 -6.45
CA LEU A 51 6.50 4.34 -5.19
C LEU A 51 7.85 3.67 -5.48
N PRO A 52 8.97 4.13 -4.87
CA PRO A 52 10.29 3.53 -5.11
C PRO A 52 10.37 2.05 -4.72
N PRO A 53 10.51 1.10 -5.67
CA PRO A 53 10.34 -0.34 -5.40
C PRO A 53 11.37 -0.95 -4.44
N ARG A 54 12.54 -0.32 -4.29
CA ARG A 54 13.63 -0.81 -3.43
C ARG A 54 13.36 -0.64 -1.92
N ASN A 55 12.38 0.19 -1.58
CA ASN A 55 11.95 0.36 -0.20
C ASN A 55 10.63 -0.36 -0.05
N ASN A 56 10.48 -1.19 0.97
CA ASN A 56 9.23 -1.91 1.21
C ASN A 56 8.30 -1.16 2.18
N ARG A 57 8.58 0.13 2.40
CA ARG A 57 7.90 0.99 3.37
C ARG A 57 7.96 2.44 2.89
N HIS A 58 6.80 3.06 2.71
CA HIS A 58 6.65 4.39 2.12
C HIS A 58 5.75 5.26 2.97
N ASP A 59 6.15 6.50 3.24
CA ASP A 59 5.22 7.51 3.77
C ASP A 59 4.22 7.86 2.68
N VAL A 60 2.94 7.60 2.94
CA VAL A 60 1.83 7.83 2.01
C VAL A 60 0.78 8.77 2.61
N THR A 61 1.13 9.48 3.67
CA THR A 61 0.22 10.37 4.42
C THR A 61 -0.52 11.33 3.48
N GLU A 62 0.22 12.00 2.60
CA GLU A 62 -0.32 12.96 1.63
C GLU A 62 -0.90 12.31 0.36
N LEU A 63 -0.66 11.02 0.14
CA LEU A 63 -1.13 10.28 -1.05
C LEU A 63 -2.46 9.57 -0.81
N LEU A 64 -2.88 9.44 0.45
CA LEU A 64 -4.10 8.74 0.85
C LEU A 64 -5.36 9.52 0.46
N LYS A 65 -6.18 8.89 -0.37
CA LYS A 65 -7.52 9.34 -0.75
C LYS A 65 -8.58 8.56 0.04
N ALA A 66 -9.84 8.97 -0.06
CA ALA A 66 -10.96 8.21 0.53
C ALA A 66 -11.02 6.76 0.01
N HIS A 67 -10.81 6.61 -1.31
CA HIS A 67 -10.69 5.33 -2.01
C HIS A 67 -9.32 5.25 -2.67
N ASN A 68 -8.58 4.19 -2.37
CA ASN A 68 -7.22 4.01 -2.84
C ASN A 68 -7.11 2.76 -3.71
N GLU A 69 -6.23 2.83 -4.68
CA GLU A 69 -5.82 1.70 -5.50
C GLU A 69 -4.30 1.54 -5.41
N LEU A 70 -3.88 0.35 -5.03
CA LEU A 70 -2.48 -0.06 -5.02
C LEU A 70 -2.26 -1.04 -6.16
N SER A 71 -1.27 -0.75 -6.99
CA SER A 71 -0.87 -1.59 -8.10
C SER A 71 0.58 -2.02 -7.88
N LEU A 72 0.84 -3.33 -7.93
CA LEU A 72 2.17 -3.92 -7.72
C LEU A 72 2.49 -4.87 -8.88
N VAL A 73 3.74 -4.85 -9.34
CA VAL A 73 4.33 -5.92 -10.17
C VAL A 73 5.35 -6.63 -9.30
N ALA A 74 5.02 -7.84 -8.85
CA ALA A 74 5.87 -8.62 -7.95
C ALA A 74 6.90 -9.43 -8.73
N GLU A 75 8.09 -9.63 -8.18
CA GLU A 75 9.10 -10.54 -8.77
C GLU A 75 8.69 -12.02 -8.66
N SER A 76 7.65 -12.32 -7.87
CA SER A 76 7.12 -13.66 -7.65
C SER A 76 5.68 -13.78 -8.11
N THR A 77 5.24 -15.00 -8.41
CA THR A 77 3.84 -15.28 -8.82
C THR A 77 2.82 -15.10 -7.70
N THR A 78 3.26 -14.91 -6.46
CA THR A 78 2.37 -14.66 -5.32
C THR A 78 2.41 -13.17 -4.96
N PRO A 79 1.27 -12.46 -5.01
CA PRO A 79 1.20 -11.08 -4.59
C PRO A 79 1.62 -10.90 -3.12
N PRO A 80 2.35 -9.83 -2.79
CA PRO A 80 2.90 -9.65 -1.46
C PRO A 80 1.83 -9.37 -0.41
N THR A 81 2.17 -9.61 0.85
CA THR A 81 1.36 -9.12 1.97
C THR A 81 1.56 -7.61 2.08
N VAL A 82 0.48 -6.86 2.25
CA VAL A 82 0.50 -5.39 2.35
C VAL A 82 -0.19 -4.93 3.63
N ARG A 83 0.36 -3.91 4.27
CA ARG A 83 -0.14 -3.30 5.49
C ARG A 83 -0.01 -1.78 5.47
N LEU A 84 -0.87 -1.11 6.22
CA LEU A 84 -0.70 0.27 6.64
C LEU A 84 -0.15 0.27 8.06
N GLU A 85 0.89 1.05 8.30
CA GLU A 85 1.42 1.35 9.62
C GLU A 85 1.06 2.79 9.94
N ILE A 86 0.47 3.04 11.10
CA ILE A 86 -0.04 4.35 11.52
C ILE A 86 0.67 4.72 12.81
N ALA A 87 1.23 5.93 12.87
CA ALA A 87 1.78 6.48 14.09
C ALA A 87 1.29 7.91 14.29
N PRO A 88 0.99 8.29 15.55
CA PRO A 88 0.74 9.70 15.88
C PRO A 88 2.01 10.52 15.60
N ALA A 89 1.82 11.79 15.22
CA ALA A 89 2.89 12.78 15.14
C ALA A 89 3.65 12.94 16.46
#